data_AF-A0AAD6S981-F1
#
_entry.id   AF-A0AAD6S981-F1
#
_cell.length_a   1.000
_cell.length_b   1.000
_cell.length_c   1.000
_cell.angle_alpha   90.00
_cell.angle_beta   90.00
_cell.angle_gamma   90.00
#
_symmetry.space_group_name_H-M   'P 1'
#
loop_
_entity.id
_entity.type
_entity.pdbx_description
1 polymer ?
#
loop_
_entity_poly.entity_id
_entity_poly.type
_entity_poly.pdbx_seq_one_letter_code
_entity_poly.pdbx_strand_id
1 'polypeptide(L)'
;MSCKDPPAIGEAKLYVQGLHLENLLTKFVIATPPWEPSDELIKNIYSYAAAVLLSPKLSAYKGNIPKNVLFAILRQYRFDLPVGIEHNPANWAKVKNAIEFAFTQLRSKFKKTIAANLKLHAKDKNHAPKAQHKNIFALTQIMVENTQCEVNVLLCRKTFIKDSSTGFWDAVDLELAKQSPASLVVVPMSPSAFHHILKKDPGLHGVDNYQIDETIDALQQDVDNIIEAANVTAVTSENDVEGGEDDD
;
A
#
# COMPACT_ATOMS: atom_id res chain seq x y z
N MET A 1 7.45 54.14 44.82
CA MET A 1 8.49 54.40 43.79
C MET A 1 8.94 53.06 43.24
N SER A 2 8.49 52.70 42.03
CA SER A 2 8.95 51.49 41.34
C SER A 2 10.25 51.87 40.63
N CYS A 3 11.40 51.49 41.21
CA CYS A 3 12.68 51.58 40.52
C CYS A 3 12.59 50.65 39.31
N LYS A 4 12.48 51.22 38.11
CA LYS A 4 12.70 50.47 36.88
C LYS A 4 14.19 50.14 36.83
N ASP A 5 14.49 48.85 36.72
CA ASP A 5 15.86 48.39 36.54
C ASP A 5 16.52 49.10 35.35
N PRO A 6 17.83 49.40 35.42
CA PRO A 6 18.59 49.92 34.29
C PRO A 6 18.38 49.02 33.05
N PRO A 7 18.28 49.59 31.84
CA PRO A 7 17.97 48.83 30.63
C PRO A 7 18.88 47.60 30.42
N ALA A 8 20.17 47.73 30.74
CA ALA A 8 21.14 46.65 30.67
C ALA A 8 20.85 45.47 31.63
N ILE A 9 20.26 45.73 32.80
CA ILE A 9 19.87 44.68 33.76
C ILE A 9 18.62 43.94 33.26
N GLY A 10 17.70 44.65 32.60
CA GLY A 10 16.53 44.04 31.95
C GLY A 10 16.91 43.09 30.80
N GLU A 11 17.84 43.52 29.95
CA GLU A 11 18.36 42.71 28.84
C GLU A 11 19.10 41.45 29.33
N ALA A 12 19.95 41.58 30.35
CA ALA A 12 20.64 40.46 30.95
C ALA A 12 19.67 39.42 31.56
N LYS A 13 18.58 39.88 32.17
CA LYS A 13 17.56 39.01 32.77
C LYS A 13 16.78 38.21 31.70
N LEU A 14 16.44 38.85 30.58
CA LEU A 14 15.81 38.17 29.43
C LEU A 14 16.75 37.11 28.83
N TYR A 15 18.03 37.42 28.69
CA TYR A 15 19.01 36.49 28.16
C TYR A 15 19.18 35.23 29.05
N VAL A 16 19.27 35.41 30.36
CA VAL A 16 19.36 34.29 31.32
C VAL A 16 18.08 33.43 31.28
N GLN A 17 16.91 34.06 31.13
CA GLN A 17 15.65 33.33 30.96
C GLN A 17 15.62 32.53 29.64
N GLY A 18 16.13 33.10 28.55
CA GLY A 18 16.29 32.41 27.26
C GLY A 18 17.18 31.18 27.38
N LEU A 19 18.37 31.33 27.98
CA LEU A 19 19.30 30.22 28.24
C LEU A 19 18.67 29.13 29.13
N HIS A 20 17.87 29.51 30.12
CA HIS A 20 17.18 28.54 30.96
C HIS A 20 16.13 27.74 30.18
N LEU A 21 15.35 28.42 29.34
CA LEU A 21 14.39 27.78 28.45
C LEU A 21 15.06 26.83 27.45
N GLU A 22 16.16 27.25 26.82
CA GLU A 22 16.93 26.40 25.92
C GLU A 22 17.47 25.16 26.63
N ASN A 23 18.00 25.32 27.84
CA ASN A 23 18.50 24.20 28.64
C ASN A 23 17.38 23.24 29.06
N LEU A 24 16.21 23.77 29.45
CA LEU A 24 15.04 22.94 29.76
C LEU A 24 14.54 22.20 28.53
N LEU A 25 14.46 22.89 27.38
CA LEU A 25 14.06 22.30 26.11
C LEU A 25 15.03 21.18 25.70
N THR A 26 16.33 21.42 25.80
CA THR A 26 17.37 20.43 25.49
C THR A 26 17.27 19.21 26.39
N LYS A 27 17.09 19.41 27.70
CA LYS A 27 16.87 18.30 28.65
C LYS A 27 15.60 17.52 28.33
N PHE A 28 14.53 18.20 27.93
CA PHE A 28 13.27 17.56 27.57
C PHE A 28 13.42 16.73 26.29
N VAL A 29 14.09 17.27 25.27
CA VAL A 29 14.38 16.56 24.01
C VAL A 29 15.25 15.33 24.26
N ILE A 30 16.29 15.43 25.10
CA ILE A 30 17.16 14.29 25.44
C ILE A 30 16.41 13.21 26.24
N ALA A 31 15.50 13.62 27.14
CA ALA A 31 14.73 12.70 27.96
C ALA A 31 13.53 12.06 27.22
N THR A 32 13.18 12.56 26.04
CA THR A 32 12.06 12.03 25.27
C THR A 32 12.50 10.70 24.62
N PRO A 33 11.77 9.60 24.87
CA PRO A 33 12.11 8.31 24.26
C PRO A 33 12.02 8.40 22.73
N PRO A 34 12.85 7.64 21.99
CA PRO A 34 12.73 7.55 20.54
C PRO A 34 11.31 7.15 20.15
N TRP A 35 10.72 7.89 19.22
CA TRP A 35 9.37 7.59 18.75
C TRP A 35 9.34 6.22 18.07
N GLU A 36 8.33 5.42 18.39
CA GLU A 36 8.03 4.14 17.74
C GLU A 36 6.60 4.17 17.18
N PRO A 37 6.34 3.49 16.04
CA PRO A 37 4.99 3.31 15.53
C PRO A 37 4.10 2.61 16.57
N SER A 38 2.88 3.11 16.78
CA SER A 38 1.90 2.44 17.63
C SER A 38 1.47 1.11 17.01
N ASP A 39 1.06 0.15 17.85
CA ASP A 39 0.51 -1.12 17.38
C ASP A 39 -0.76 -0.93 16.52
N GLU A 40 -1.54 0.10 16.83
CA GLU A 40 -2.73 0.47 16.07
C GLU A 40 -2.38 1.02 14.68
N LEU A 41 -1.36 1.88 14.58
CA LEU A 41 -0.82 2.33 13.30
C LEU A 41 -0.32 1.16 12.46
N ILE A 42 0.37 0.19 13.07
CA ILE A 42 0.83 -1.01 12.36
C ILE A 42 -0.36 -1.82 11.83
N LYS A 43 -1.40 -2.06 12.65
CA LYS A 43 -2.61 -2.77 12.21
C LYS A 43 -3.31 -2.07 11.06
N ASN A 44 -3.43 -0.74 11.13
CA ASN A 44 -4.01 0.07 10.06
C ASN A 44 -3.17 -0.04 8.78
N ILE A 45 -1.84 0.09 8.88
CA ILE A 45 -0.92 -0.10 7.73
C ILE A 45 -1.15 -1.47 7.09
N TYR A 46 -1.29 -2.55 7.87
CA TYR A 46 -1.57 -3.88 7.34
C TYR A 46 -2.92 -3.99 6.64
N SER A 47 -3.98 -3.41 7.22
CA SER A 47 -5.33 -3.42 6.63
C SER A 47 -5.34 -2.70 5.28
N TYR A 48 -4.82 -1.46 5.23
CA TYR A 48 -4.77 -0.68 4.00
C TYR A 48 -3.78 -1.26 2.98
N ALA A 49 -2.65 -1.82 3.41
CA ALA A 49 -1.73 -2.52 2.50
C ALA A 49 -2.40 -3.73 1.83
N ALA A 50 -3.27 -4.44 2.55
CA ALA A 50 -4.06 -5.52 1.97
C ALA A 50 -5.09 -4.98 0.98
N ALA A 51 -5.82 -3.92 1.31
CA ALA A 51 -6.78 -3.25 0.42
C ALA A 51 -6.12 -2.78 -0.88
N VAL A 52 -4.92 -2.18 -0.79
CA VAL A 52 -4.16 -1.72 -1.95
C VAL A 52 -3.74 -2.90 -2.82
N LEU A 53 -3.23 -3.99 -2.24
CA LEU A 53 -2.86 -5.19 -3.01
C LEU A 53 -4.07 -5.94 -3.57
N LEU A 54 -5.25 -5.78 -2.99
CA LEU A 54 -6.49 -6.38 -3.49
C LEU A 54 -7.24 -5.44 -4.45
N SER A 55 -6.74 -4.23 -4.71
CA SER A 55 -7.43 -3.33 -5.63
C SER A 55 -7.23 -3.77 -7.09
N PRO A 56 -8.32 -3.88 -7.90
CA PRO A 56 -8.21 -4.08 -9.35
C PRO A 56 -7.59 -2.89 -10.07
N LYS A 57 -7.58 -1.73 -9.43
CA LYS A 57 -7.15 -0.47 -10.05
C LYS A 57 -5.66 -0.22 -9.93
N LEU A 58 -4.94 -1.12 -9.26
CA LEU A 58 -3.52 -1.03 -9.09
C LEU A 58 -2.78 -1.35 -10.39
N SER A 59 -1.92 -0.44 -10.81
CA SER A 59 -1.12 -0.54 -12.03
C SER A 59 0.07 -1.50 -11.92
N ALA A 60 0.66 -1.63 -10.71
CA ALA A 60 1.73 -2.57 -10.43
C ALA A 60 1.69 -3.03 -8.98
N TYR A 61 1.94 -4.32 -8.76
CA TYR A 61 1.98 -4.94 -7.44
C TYR A 61 3.37 -4.83 -6.80
N LYS A 62 4.42 -4.51 -7.57
CA LYS A 62 5.79 -4.25 -7.09
C LYS A 62 6.18 -2.78 -7.30
N GLY A 63 7.31 -2.40 -6.72
CA GLY A 63 7.89 -1.07 -6.88
C GLY A 63 7.32 -0.02 -5.96
N ASN A 64 7.40 1.25 -6.39
CA ASN A 64 7.01 2.40 -5.57
C ASN A 64 5.54 2.75 -5.68
N ILE A 65 4.84 2.30 -6.72
CA ILE A 65 3.42 2.62 -6.93
C ILE A 65 2.54 2.23 -5.72
N PRO A 66 2.52 0.96 -5.26
CA PRO A 66 1.68 0.59 -4.11
C PRO A 66 2.13 1.29 -2.82
N LYS A 67 3.43 1.60 -2.69
CA LYS A 67 3.95 2.35 -1.54
C LYS A 67 3.44 3.80 -1.55
N ASN A 68 3.45 4.46 -2.70
CA ASN A 68 3.01 5.83 -2.86
C ASN A 68 1.51 5.99 -2.56
N VAL A 69 0.69 5.03 -3.01
CA VAL A 69 -0.73 4.96 -2.64
C VAL A 69 -0.90 4.87 -1.13
N LEU A 70 -0.15 3.97 -0.47
CA LEU A 70 -0.26 3.84 0.98
C LEU A 70 0.27 5.07 1.74
N PHE A 71 1.31 5.75 1.24
CA PHE A 71 1.74 7.03 1.78
C PHE A 71 0.66 8.11 1.64
N ALA A 72 -0.05 8.16 0.51
CA ALA A 72 -1.15 9.10 0.31
C ALA A 72 -2.28 8.86 1.33
N ILE A 73 -2.67 7.59 1.53
CA ILE A 73 -3.65 7.18 2.56
C ILE A 73 -3.18 7.63 3.96
N LEU A 74 -1.93 7.31 4.34
CA LEU A 74 -1.40 7.69 5.65
C LEU A 74 -1.34 9.21 5.85
N ARG A 75 -1.06 9.97 4.79
CA ARG A 75 -1.06 11.44 4.83
C ARG A 75 -2.45 12.03 4.98
N GLN A 76 -3.46 11.39 4.39
CA GLN A 76 -4.85 11.84 4.42
C GLN A 76 -5.51 11.56 5.78
N TYR A 77 -5.43 10.31 6.26
CA TYR A 77 -6.10 9.92 7.50
C TYR A 77 -5.28 10.26 8.76
N ARG A 78 -3.96 10.42 8.63
CA ARG A 78 -3.00 10.80 9.66
C ARG A 78 -2.96 9.95 10.94
N PHE A 79 -3.88 9.00 11.16
CA PHE A 79 -3.93 8.02 12.26
C PHE A 79 -3.19 8.51 13.54
N ASP A 80 -2.22 7.74 14.02
CA ASP A 80 -1.37 8.07 15.18
C ASP A 80 -0.04 8.74 14.79
N LEU A 81 0.05 9.35 13.60
CA LEU A 81 1.30 9.97 13.14
C LEU A 81 1.48 11.34 13.81
N PRO A 82 2.62 11.60 14.47
CA PRO A 82 2.88 12.89 15.06
C PRO A 82 3.04 13.97 13.97
N VAL A 83 2.60 15.19 14.31
CA VAL A 83 2.66 16.34 13.40
C VAL A 83 4.11 16.60 12.99
N GLY A 84 4.36 16.68 11.68
CA GLY A 84 5.68 16.97 11.14
C GLY A 84 6.67 15.79 11.17
N ILE A 85 6.22 14.56 11.43
CA ILE A 85 7.07 13.36 11.38
C ILE A 85 7.82 13.20 10.05
N GLU A 86 7.24 13.69 8.95
CA GLU A 86 7.81 13.63 7.61
C GLU A 86 9.12 14.41 7.49
N HIS A 87 9.29 15.48 8.29
CA HIS A 87 10.53 16.27 8.34
C HIS A 87 11.62 15.61 9.18
N ASN A 88 11.28 14.59 9.98
CA ASN A 88 12.25 13.80 10.72
C ASN A 88 12.58 12.53 9.92
N PRO A 89 13.72 12.48 9.22
CA PRO A 89 14.05 11.36 8.35
C PRO A 89 14.18 10.03 9.11
N ALA A 90 14.62 10.06 10.37
CA ALA A 90 14.78 8.84 11.19
C ALA A 90 13.43 8.24 11.56
N ASN A 91 12.48 9.06 12.03
CA ASN A 91 11.14 8.59 12.40
C ASN A 91 10.34 8.20 11.16
N TRP A 92 10.45 8.99 10.08
CA TRP A 92 9.79 8.67 8.82
C TRP A 92 10.31 7.35 8.21
N ALA A 93 11.61 7.06 8.34
CA ALA A 93 12.17 5.78 7.92
C ALA A 93 11.52 4.58 8.64
N LYS A 94 11.15 4.71 9.93
CA LYS A 94 10.43 3.64 10.64
C LYS A 94 9.06 3.36 10.02
N VAL A 95 8.33 4.40 9.64
CA VAL A 95 7.04 4.28 8.94
C VAL A 95 7.24 3.61 7.57
N LYS A 96 8.23 4.05 6.79
CA LYS A 96 8.56 3.43 5.50
C LYS A 96 8.87 1.94 5.65
N ASN A 97 9.68 1.58 6.63
CA ASN A 97 10.05 0.19 6.90
C ASN A 97 8.83 -0.65 7.31
N ALA A 98 7.92 -0.10 8.12
CA ALA A 98 6.67 -0.79 8.49
C ALA A 98 5.79 -1.10 7.27
N ILE A 99 5.68 -0.16 6.33
CA ILE A 99 4.94 -0.33 5.08
C ILE A 99 5.59 -1.39 4.19
N GLU A 100 6.91 -1.32 3.99
CA GLU A 100 7.65 -2.29 3.18
C GLU A 100 7.57 -3.70 3.75
N PHE A 101 7.66 -3.81 5.07
CA PHE A 101 7.47 -5.06 5.78
C PHE A 101 6.05 -5.60 5.59
N ALA A 102 5.01 -4.77 5.76
CA ALA A 102 3.62 -5.18 5.55
C ALA A 102 3.37 -5.72 4.14
N PHE A 103 3.82 -5.00 3.10
CA PHE A 103 3.70 -5.48 1.72
C PHE A 103 4.45 -6.79 1.48
N THR A 104 5.66 -6.94 2.04
CA THR A 104 6.45 -8.17 1.91
C THR A 104 5.73 -9.36 2.56
N GLN A 105 5.21 -9.16 3.77
CA GLN A 105 4.50 -10.20 4.51
C GLN A 105 3.19 -10.59 3.82
N LEU A 106 2.42 -9.62 3.32
CA LEU A 106 1.18 -9.87 2.57
C LEU A 106 1.45 -10.62 1.25
N ARG A 107 2.44 -10.18 0.47
CA ARG A 107 2.83 -10.90 -0.76
C ARG A 107 3.28 -12.34 -0.47
N SER A 108 4.04 -12.55 0.60
CA SER A 108 4.47 -13.88 1.05
C SER A 108 3.27 -14.75 1.47
N LYS A 109 2.34 -14.18 2.25
CA LYS A 109 1.08 -14.83 2.64
C LYS A 109 0.29 -15.25 1.40
N PHE A 110 0.10 -14.34 0.45
CA PHE A 110 -0.64 -14.59 -0.78
C PHE A 110 0.00 -15.73 -1.59
N LYS A 111 1.33 -15.69 -1.78
CA LYS A 111 2.06 -16.75 -2.47
C LYS A 111 1.87 -18.12 -1.81
N LYS A 112 1.96 -18.18 -0.47
CA LYS A 112 1.79 -19.42 0.30
C LYS A 112 0.35 -19.95 0.21
N THR A 113 -0.64 -19.08 0.30
CA THR A 113 -2.06 -19.47 0.21
C THR A 113 -2.39 -20.06 -1.17
N ILE A 114 -1.88 -19.45 -2.24
CA ILE A 114 -2.04 -19.97 -3.61
C ILE A 114 -1.28 -21.30 -3.76
N ALA A 115 -0.03 -21.40 -3.27
CA ALA A 115 0.74 -22.64 -3.31
C ALA A 115 0.04 -23.80 -2.57
N ALA A 116 -0.51 -23.53 -1.38
CA ALA A 116 -1.24 -24.50 -0.59
C ALA A 116 -2.52 -24.96 -1.30
N ASN A 117 -3.25 -24.04 -1.96
CA ASN A 117 -4.43 -24.38 -2.76
C ASN A 117 -4.12 -25.33 -3.91
N LEU A 118 -2.96 -25.14 -4.55
CA LEU A 118 -2.49 -25.99 -5.65
C LEU A 118 -1.74 -27.25 -5.16
N LYS A 119 -1.59 -27.42 -3.84
CA LYS A 119 -0.72 -28.40 -3.17
C LYS A 119 0.67 -28.49 -3.77
N LEU A 120 1.21 -27.35 -4.21
CA LEU A 120 2.57 -27.27 -4.69
C LEU A 120 3.52 -27.39 -3.49
N HIS A 121 4.15 -28.55 -3.31
CA HIS A 121 5.31 -28.64 -2.45
C HIS A 121 6.47 -27.91 -3.12
N ALA A 122 7.25 -27.12 -2.37
CA ALA A 122 8.37 -26.35 -2.89
C ALA A 122 9.44 -27.17 -3.67
N LYS A 123 9.36 -28.50 -3.62
CA LYS A 123 10.25 -29.45 -4.29
C LYS A 123 9.60 -30.26 -5.42
N ASP A 124 8.28 -30.40 -5.44
CA ASP A 124 7.54 -31.18 -6.44
C ASP A 124 6.56 -30.28 -7.20
N LYS A 125 6.81 -30.07 -8.49
CA LYS A 125 5.95 -29.28 -9.38
C LYS A 125 4.66 -30.02 -9.78
N ASN A 126 4.35 -31.13 -9.13
CA ASN A 126 3.15 -31.90 -9.44
C ASN A 126 1.93 -31.22 -8.83
N HIS A 127 1.04 -30.73 -9.68
CA HIS A 127 -0.23 -30.15 -9.26
C HIS A 127 -1.17 -31.23 -8.74
N ALA A 128 -1.94 -30.91 -7.69
CA ALA A 128 -3.03 -31.76 -7.26
C ALA A 128 -4.08 -31.93 -8.38
N PRO A 129 -4.91 -32.99 -8.33
CA PRO A 129 -6.04 -33.13 -9.22
C PRO A 129 -6.95 -31.89 -9.14
N LYS A 130 -7.40 -31.38 -10.29
CA LYS A 130 -8.22 -30.14 -10.42
C LYS A 130 -9.43 -30.11 -9.47
N ALA A 131 -10.00 -31.27 -9.14
CA ALA A 131 -11.13 -31.43 -8.22
C ALA A 131 -10.83 -31.07 -6.76
N GLN A 132 -9.55 -30.97 -6.37
CA GLN A 132 -9.13 -30.63 -5.00
C GLN A 132 -8.72 -29.17 -4.85
N HIS A 133 -8.65 -28.40 -5.96
CA HIS A 133 -8.38 -26.98 -5.90
C HIS A 133 -9.63 -26.27 -5.39
N LYS A 134 -9.49 -25.43 -4.35
CA LYS A 134 -10.61 -24.53 -3.98
C LYS A 134 -10.88 -23.58 -5.16
N ASN A 135 -12.13 -23.24 -5.40
CA ASN A 135 -12.46 -22.23 -6.41
C ASN A 135 -11.84 -20.88 -6.03
N ILE A 136 -11.79 -19.95 -6.98
CA ILE A 136 -11.08 -18.70 -6.76
C ILE A 136 -11.73 -17.84 -5.68
N PHE A 137 -13.05 -17.92 -5.53
CA PHE A 137 -13.80 -17.22 -4.48
C PHE A 137 -13.50 -17.74 -3.06
N ALA A 138 -13.41 -19.05 -2.87
CA ALA A 138 -13.00 -19.60 -1.58
C ALA A 138 -11.53 -19.31 -1.29
N LEU A 139 -10.69 -19.25 -2.32
CA LEU A 139 -9.28 -18.87 -2.18
C LEU A 139 -9.14 -17.41 -1.74
N THR A 140 -9.92 -16.52 -2.33
CA THR A 140 -9.91 -15.10 -2.01
C THR A 140 -10.45 -14.83 -0.62
N GLN A 141 -11.52 -15.52 -0.20
CA GLN A 141 -12.05 -15.44 1.15
C GLN A 141 -10.98 -15.81 2.20
N ILE A 142 -10.18 -16.85 1.95
CA ILE A 142 -9.06 -17.23 2.86
C ILE A 142 -7.96 -16.16 2.89
N MET A 143 -7.70 -15.51 1.75
CA MET A 143 -6.70 -14.45 1.70
C MET A 143 -7.16 -13.20 2.46
N VAL A 144 -8.47 -12.98 2.47
CA VAL A 144 -9.21 -11.89 3.10
C VAL A 144 -9.60 -12.17 4.56
N GLU A 145 -9.48 -13.40 5.07
CA GLU A 145 -10.07 -13.87 6.35
C GLU A 145 -9.66 -13.07 7.62
N ASN A 146 -8.78 -12.06 7.51
CA ASN A 146 -8.42 -11.15 8.60
C ASN A 146 -8.25 -9.69 8.13
N THR A 147 -8.87 -9.34 7.01
CA THR A 147 -8.83 -8.01 6.40
C THR A 147 -10.27 -7.55 6.18
N GLN A 148 -10.52 -6.23 6.29
CA GLN A 148 -11.85 -5.67 6.04
C GLN A 148 -12.21 -5.59 4.54
N CYS A 149 -11.33 -6.05 3.65
CA CYS A 149 -11.46 -5.88 2.21
C CYS A 149 -12.24 -7.03 1.55
N GLU A 150 -13.12 -6.74 0.59
CA GLU A 150 -13.71 -7.79 -0.26
C GLU A 150 -12.97 -7.97 -1.61
N VAL A 151 -13.25 -9.09 -2.25
CA VAL A 151 -12.33 -9.94 -3.03
C VAL A 151 -11.78 -9.35 -4.34
N ASN A 152 -10.44 -9.44 -4.53
CA ASN A 152 -9.83 -9.54 -5.86
C ASN A 152 -8.45 -10.26 -5.91
N VAL A 153 -8.42 -11.56 -6.23
CA VAL A 153 -7.17 -12.38 -6.28
C VAL A 153 -6.96 -13.04 -7.65
N LEU A 154 -7.82 -12.77 -8.63
CA LEU A 154 -7.88 -13.61 -9.84
C LEU A 154 -6.58 -13.59 -10.65
N LEU A 155 -5.97 -12.41 -10.74
CA LEU A 155 -4.76 -12.22 -11.51
C LEU A 155 -3.57 -12.92 -10.86
N CYS A 156 -3.44 -12.83 -9.53
CA CYS A 156 -2.41 -13.49 -8.75
C CYS A 156 -2.43 -15.02 -8.91
N ARG A 157 -3.62 -15.63 -9.00
CA ARG A 157 -3.72 -17.09 -9.20
C ARG A 157 -3.30 -17.50 -10.61
N LYS A 158 -3.78 -16.77 -11.63
CA LYS A 158 -3.50 -17.07 -13.05
C LYS A 158 -2.02 -16.98 -13.38
N THR A 159 -1.32 -15.98 -12.84
CA THR A 159 0.12 -15.81 -13.03
C THR A 159 0.92 -16.83 -12.24
N PHE A 160 0.44 -17.27 -11.07
CA PHE A 160 1.16 -18.24 -10.23
C PHE A 160 1.18 -19.65 -10.84
N ILE A 161 0.11 -20.01 -11.56
CA ILE A 161 0.05 -21.26 -12.32
C ILE A 161 1.07 -21.25 -13.47
N LYS A 162 1.29 -20.09 -14.10
CA LYS A 162 2.26 -19.94 -15.20
C LYS A 162 3.71 -19.89 -14.70
N ASP A 163 3.95 -19.20 -13.59
CA ASP A 163 5.26 -19.05 -12.98
C ASP A 163 5.18 -18.92 -11.46
N SER A 164 5.68 -19.93 -10.74
CA SER A 164 5.74 -19.94 -9.27
C SER A 164 7.11 -19.52 -8.71
N SER A 165 8.03 -19.09 -9.58
CA SER A 165 9.43 -18.80 -9.26
C SER A 165 9.62 -17.50 -8.48
N THR A 166 10.88 -17.08 -8.31
CA THR A 166 11.26 -15.78 -7.74
C THR A 166 10.74 -14.60 -8.55
N GLY A 167 10.49 -14.77 -9.86
CA GLY A 167 9.97 -13.74 -10.77
C GLY A 167 8.44 -13.60 -10.78
N PHE A 168 7.71 -14.32 -9.92
CA PHE A 168 6.25 -14.34 -9.91
C PHE A 168 5.59 -12.95 -9.95
N TRP A 169 6.03 -12.02 -9.11
CA TRP A 169 5.44 -10.67 -9.06
C TRP A 169 5.81 -9.83 -10.29
N ASP A 170 7.00 -10.03 -10.86
CA ASP A 170 7.39 -9.38 -12.11
C ASP A 170 6.55 -9.92 -13.28
N ALA A 171 6.20 -11.20 -13.27
CA ALA A 171 5.27 -11.80 -14.24
C ALA A 171 3.81 -11.33 -14.05
N VAL A 172 3.38 -11.06 -12.81
CA VAL A 172 2.08 -10.44 -12.52
C VAL A 172 2.02 -9.05 -13.12
N ASP A 173 3.03 -8.22 -12.86
CA ASP A 173 3.12 -6.85 -13.36
C ASP A 173 3.19 -6.82 -14.89
N LEU A 174 3.90 -7.76 -15.50
CA LEU A 174 3.94 -7.88 -16.97
C LEU A 174 2.55 -8.24 -17.55
N GLU A 175 1.79 -9.13 -16.92
CA GLU A 175 0.44 -9.49 -17.38
C GLU A 175 -0.59 -8.38 -17.13
N LEU A 176 -0.36 -7.48 -16.17
CA LEU A 176 -1.12 -6.24 -16.00
C LEU A 176 -0.82 -5.26 -17.13
N ALA A 177 0.46 -5.03 -17.40
CA ALA A 177 0.88 -4.11 -18.46
C ALA A 177 0.32 -4.52 -19.83
N LYS A 178 0.26 -5.83 -20.14
CA LYS A 178 -0.35 -6.35 -21.37
C LYS A 178 -1.86 -6.09 -21.48
N GLN A 179 -2.55 -5.89 -20.37
CA GLN A 179 -4.00 -5.66 -20.33
C GLN A 179 -4.36 -4.18 -20.25
N SER A 180 -3.38 -3.31 -20.00
CA SER A 180 -3.53 -1.86 -20.15
C SER A 180 -3.32 -1.47 -21.63
N PRO A 181 -4.21 -0.68 -22.25
CA PRO A 181 -3.98 -0.16 -23.59
C PRO A 181 -2.72 0.73 -23.61
N ALA A 182 -2.05 0.78 -24.76
CA ALA A 182 -0.73 1.37 -25.00
C ALA A 182 -0.60 2.90 -24.83
N SER A 183 -1.44 3.54 -24.02
CA SER A 183 -1.27 4.93 -23.59
C SER A 183 -0.48 4.96 -22.28
N LEU A 184 0.39 5.96 -22.10
CA LEU A 184 1.12 6.26 -20.85
C LEU A 184 0.21 6.40 -19.60
N VAL A 185 -1.11 6.38 -19.78
CA VAL A 185 -2.11 6.25 -18.73
C VAL A 185 -2.32 4.78 -18.41
N VAL A 186 -1.87 4.34 -17.23
CA VAL A 186 -2.11 2.97 -16.77
C VAL A 186 -3.59 2.81 -16.43
N VAL A 187 -4.35 2.20 -17.34
CA VAL A 187 -5.79 2.01 -17.18
C VAL A 187 -6.03 0.81 -16.25
N PRO A 188 -6.83 0.96 -15.19
CA PRO A 188 -7.24 -0.15 -14.36
C PRO A 188 -7.88 -1.26 -15.20
N MET A 189 -7.72 -2.51 -14.79
CA MET A 189 -8.24 -3.65 -15.54
C MET A 189 -9.75 -3.50 -15.74
N SER A 190 -10.22 -3.53 -17.00
CA SER A 190 -11.65 -3.34 -17.27
C SER A 190 -12.48 -4.46 -16.59
N PRO A 191 -13.63 -4.13 -15.97
CA PRO A 191 -14.53 -5.12 -15.36
C PRO A 191 -14.94 -6.24 -16.33
N SER A 192 -14.96 -5.96 -17.64
CA SER A 192 -15.26 -6.93 -18.70
C SER A 192 -14.16 -7.99 -18.87
N ALA A 193 -12.88 -7.57 -18.88
CA ALA A 193 -11.75 -8.51 -18.91
C ALA A 193 -11.73 -9.39 -17.64
N PHE A 194 -12.13 -8.80 -16.50
CA PHE A 194 -12.26 -9.48 -15.22
C PHE A 194 -13.34 -10.57 -15.24
N HIS A 195 -14.54 -10.24 -15.72
CA HIS A 195 -15.64 -11.19 -15.91
C HIS A 195 -15.27 -12.33 -16.87
N HIS A 196 -14.48 -12.05 -17.90
CA HIS A 196 -14.03 -13.08 -18.83
C HIS A 196 -13.07 -14.10 -18.18
N ILE A 197 -12.24 -13.65 -17.21
CA ILE A 197 -11.39 -14.55 -16.44
C ILE A 197 -12.22 -15.35 -15.43
N LEU A 198 -13.18 -14.71 -14.75
CA LEU A 198 -14.10 -15.37 -13.82
C LEU A 198 -14.87 -16.51 -14.50
N LYS A 199 -15.40 -16.29 -15.70
CA LYS A 199 -16.13 -17.33 -16.45
C LYS A 199 -15.27 -18.54 -16.82
N LYS A 200 -13.95 -18.42 -16.85
CA LYS A 200 -13.02 -19.51 -17.20
C LYS A 200 -12.54 -20.31 -15.98
N ASP A 201 -12.59 -19.76 -14.77
CA ASP A 201 -12.09 -20.41 -13.56
C ASP A 201 -12.88 -21.70 -13.19
N PRO A 202 -14.22 -21.73 -13.24
CA PRO A 202 -14.99 -22.94 -12.90
C PRO A 202 -14.65 -24.16 -13.79
N GLY A 203 -14.29 -23.93 -15.05
CA GLY A 203 -13.84 -25.00 -15.96
C GLY A 203 -12.42 -25.50 -15.69
N LEU A 204 -11.62 -24.73 -14.95
CA LEU A 204 -10.23 -25.05 -14.61
C LEU A 204 -10.09 -25.54 -13.16
N HIS A 205 -10.87 -25.02 -12.22
CA HIS A 205 -10.71 -25.20 -10.78
C HIS A 205 -12.05 -25.16 -10.01
N GLY A 206 -12.31 -26.19 -9.18
CA GLY A 206 -13.46 -26.22 -8.27
C GLY A 206 -14.81 -26.59 -8.91
N VAL A 207 -15.90 -26.41 -8.17
CA VAL A 207 -17.29 -26.63 -8.61
C VAL A 207 -18.05 -25.30 -8.53
N ASP A 208 -18.89 -25.05 -9.54
CA ASP A 208 -19.51 -23.76 -9.83
C ASP A 208 -20.77 -23.51 -8.99
N ASN A 209 -20.61 -23.12 -7.71
CA ASN A 209 -21.73 -22.91 -6.78
C ASN A 209 -21.54 -21.66 -5.90
N TYR A 210 -21.23 -20.49 -6.46
CA TYR A 210 -21.17 -19.25 -5.69
C TYR A 210 -21.91 -18.10 -6.37
N GLN A 211 -22.61 -17.30 -5.56
CA GLN A 211 -23.12 -15.99 -5.95
C GLN A 211 -22.05 -14.96 -5.62
N ILE A 212 -21.66 -14.17 -6.62
CA ILE A 212 -20.82 -12.99 -6.42
C ILE A 212 -21.75 -11.91 -5.88
N ASP A 213 -21.54 -11.49 -4.64
CA ASP A 213 -22.14 -10.25 -4.17
C ASP A 213 -21.33 -9.10 -4.77
N GLU A 214 -22.00 -8.16 -5.44
CA GLU A 214 -21.36 -7.01 -6.10
C GLU A 214 -21.19 -5.82 -5.15
N THR A 215 -21.54 -5.97 -3.87
CA THR A 215 -21.33 -4.92 -2.86
C THR A 215 -19.85 -4.68 -2.62
N ILE A 216 -19.36 -3.50 -3.02
CA ILE A 216 -18.00 -3.07 -2.74
C ILE A 216 -17.94 -2.55 -1.29
N ASP A 217 -17.03 -3.09 -0.49
CA ASP A 217 -16.79 -2.60 0.88
C ASP A 217 -16.34 -1.13 0.88
N ALA A 218 -16.78 -0.37 1.89
CA ALA A 218 -16.51 1.06 1.98
C ALA A 218 -15.00 1.39 2.04
N LEU A 219 -14.20 0.54 2.70
CA LEU A 219 -12.75 0.69 2.75
C LEU A 219 -12.13 0.50 1.38
N GLN A 220 -12.62 -0.49 0.63
CA GLN A 220 -12.12 -0.78 -0.72
C GLN A 220 -12.48 0.35 -1.69
N GLN A 221 -13.68 0.91 -1.57
CA GLN A 221 -14.11 2.05 -2.39
C GLN A 221 -13.23 3.29 -2.12
N ASP A 222 -12.91 3.58 -0.86
CA ASP A 222 -12.03 4.69 -0.49
C ASP A 222 -10.62 4.51 -1.06
N VAL A 223 -10.04 3.32 -0.93
CA VAL A 223 -8.72 3.01 -1.48
C VAL A 223 -8.71 3.10 -3.01
N ASP A 224 -9.75 2.61 -3.66
CA ASP A 224 -9.89 2.67 -5.12
C ASP A 224 -10.01 4.11 -5.63
N ASN A 225 -10.72 4.98 -4.91
CA ASN A 225 -10.81 6.40 -5.22
C ASN A 225 -9.44 7.10 -5.08
N ILE A 226 -8.68 6.75 -4.05
CA ILE A 226 -7.32 7.29 -3.83
C ILE A 226 -6.35 6.81 -4.93
N ILE A 227 -6.46 5.55 -5.35
CA ILE A 227 -5.66 5.00 -6.46
C ILE A 227 -5.98 5.74 -7.77
N GLU A 228 -7.25 5.98 -8.06
CA GLU A 228 -7.65 6.76 -9.24
C GLU A 228 -7.11 8.20 -9.19
N ALA A 229 -7.24 8.88 -8.05
CA ALA A 229 -6.68 10.21 -7.87
C ALA A 229 -5.14 10.24 -8.04
N ALA A 230 -4.44 9.23 -7.52
CA ALA A 230 -2.99 9.10 -7.65
C ALA A 230 -2.58 8.85 -9.13
N ASN A 231 -3.35 8.05 -9.87
CA ASN A 231 -3.12 7.81 -11.29
C ASN A 231 -3.37 9.07 -12.12
N VAL A 232 -4.43 9.85 -11.82
CA VAL A 232 -4.72 11.12 -12.51
C VAL A 232 -3.62 12.15 -12.28
N THR A 233 -3.10 12.24 -11.05
CA THR A 233 -2.06 13.22 -10.70
C THR A 233 -0.75 12.94 -11.46
N ALA A 234 -0.38 11.66 -11.66
CA ALA A 234 0.79 11.27 -12.45
C ALA A 234 0.67 11.69 -13.93
N VAL A 235 -0.54 11.63 -14.49
CA VAL A 235 -0.81 12.02 -15.89
C VAL A 235 -0.71 13.54 -16.09
N THR A 236 -1.14 14.33 -15.12
CA THR A 236 -1.03 15.80 -15.21
C THR A 236 0.41 16.30 -15.11
N SER A 237 1.28 15.65 -14.31
CA SER A 237 2.68 16.07 -14.19
C SER A 237 3.56 15.80 -15.41
N GLU A 238 3.16 14.87 -16.30
CA GLU A 238 3.91 14.58 -17.53
C GLU A 238 3.51 15.49 -18.70
N ASN A 239 2.27 16.02 -18.71
CA ASN A 239 1.79 16.89 -19.79
C ASN A 239 2.25 18.36 -19.66
N ASP A 240 2.78 18.78 -18.50
CA ASP A 240 3.26 20.14 -18.28
C ASP A 240 4.73 20.36 -18.73
N VAL A 241 5.36 19.37 -19.38
CA VAL A 241 6.76 19.44 -19.83
C VAL A 241 6.93 19.64 -21.35
N GLU A 242 5.88 19.48 -22.16
CA GLU A 242 5.92 19.76 -23.60
C GLU A 242 5.21 21.09 -23.93
N GLY A 243 5.87 22.21 -23.65
CA GLY A 243 5.32 23.52 -23.98
C GLY A 243 6.25 24.69 -23.68
N GLY A 244 7.51 24.63 -24.11
CA GLY A 244 8.46 25.72 -23.94
C GLY A 244 9.56 25.73 -25.00
N GLU A 245 9.53 26.79 -25.82
CA GLU A 245 10.62 27.36 -26.61
C GLU A 245 10.99 26.66 -27.94
N ASP A 246 10.21 26.98 -28.99
CA ASP A 246 10.75 27.15 -30.35
C ASP A 246 10.93 28.66 -30.60
N ASP A 247 12.12 29.18 -30.35
CA ASP A 247 12.62 30.45 -30.88
C ASP A 247 13.75 30.12 -31.89
N ASP A 248 13.47 30.34 -33.17
CA ASP A 248 14.44 30.66 -34.23
C ASP A 248 13.72 31.36 -35.42
#